data_AF-A0AAU4E8N0-F1
#
_entry.id   AF-A0AAU4E8N0-F1
#
_cell.length_a   1.000
_cell.length_b   1.000
_cell.length_c   1.000
_cell.angle_alpha   90.00
_cell.angle_beta   90.00
_cell.angle_gamma   90.00
#
_symmetry.space_group_name_H-M   'P 1'
#
loop_
_entity.id
_entity.type
_entity.pdbx_description
1 polymer ?
#
loop_
_entity_poly.entity_id
_entity_poly.type
_entity_poly.pdbx_seq_one_letter_code
_entity_poly.pdbx_strand_id
1 'polypeptide(L)'
;MSREELARRQAELLHALLAGGEPPPGFDPSRLKVEANVLRRKHGKVLAYQRPELAEALGERYGPLFAEFAAGRPKKAKEHSHAYADEFVTWLIEAGHLPKPKRGLVSRLRRR
;
A
#
# COMPACT_ATOMS: atom_id res chain seq x y z
N MET A 1 4.01 -28.75 17.01
CA MET A 1 3.46 -27.84 15.99
C MET A 1 3.60 -28.53 14.64
N SER A 2 2.51 -28.72 13.91
CA SER A 2 2.54 -29.29 12.55
C SER A 2 2.95 -28.24 11.51
N ARG A 3 3.30 -28.67 10.29
CA ARG A 3 3.58 -27.76 9.17
C ARG A 3 2.37 -26.87 8.85
N GLU A 4 1.17 -27.43 8.91
CA GLU A 4 -0.08 -26.72 8.69
C GLU A 4 -0.32 -25.65 9.75
N GLU A 5 -0.03 -25.97 11.01
CA GLU A 5 -0.19 -25.02 12.10
C GLU A 5 0.80 -23.86 12.00
N LEU A 6 2.04 -24.11 11.55
CA LEU A 6 3.00 -23.05 11.26
C LEU A 6 2.53 -22.15 10.12
N ALA A 7 2.06 -22.73 9.02
CA ALA A 7 1.55 -21.97 7.88
C ALA A 7 0.38 -21.07 8.27
N ARG A 8 -0.54 -21.58 9.11
CA ARG A 8 -1.65 -20.80 9.66
C ARG A 8 -1.15 -19.59 10.48
N ARG A 9 -0.23 -19.81 11.42
CA ARG A 9 0.33 -18.71 12.23
C ARG A 9 1.09 -17.67 11.39
N GLN A 10 1.80 -18.11 10.35
CA GLN A 10 2.46 -17.20 9.42
C GLN A 10 1.44 -16.37 8.64
N ALA A 11 0.33 -16.97 8.19
CA ALA A 11 -0.75 -16.25 7.53
C ALA A 11 -1.41 -15.21 8.46
N GLU A 12 -1.64 -15.56 9.73
CA GLU A 12 -2.14 -14.63 10.76
C GLU A 12 -1.20 -13.45 10.97
N LEU A 13 0.11 -13.70 11.09
CA LEU A 13 1.12 -12.65 11.21
C LEU A 13 1.15 -11.73 9.99
N LEU A 14 1.11 -12.31 8.78
CA LEU A 14 1.06 -11.54 7.54
C LEU A 14 -0.22 -10.70 7.45
N HIS A 15 -1.36 -11.24 7.89
CA HIS A 15 -2.61 -10.51 7.93
C HIS A 15 -2.54 -9.32 8.91
N ALA A 16 -1.94 -9.49 10.09
CA ALA A 16 -1.72 -8.40 11.05
C ALA A 16 -0.82 -7.30 10.48
N LEU A 17 0.29 -7.67 9.82
CA LEU A 17 1.25 -6.73 9.26
C LEU A 17 0.74 -5.99 8.02
N LEU A 18 0.03 -6.68 7.14
CA LEU A 18 -0.28 -6.19 5.80
C LEU A 18 -1.74 -5.80 5.58
N ALA A 19 -2.67 -6.38 6.35
CA ALA A 19 -4.12 -6.25 6.14
C ALA A 19 -4.88 -5.69 7.36
N GLY A 20 -4.18 -5.30 8.43
CA GLY A 20 -4.81 -4.73 9.63
C GLY A 20 -5.48 -5.76 10.54
N GLY A 21 -5.07 -7.03 10.46
CA GLY A 21 -5.51 -8.06 11.41
C GLY A 21 -5.06 -7.83 12.85
N GLU A 22 -5.70 -8.54 13.77
CA GLU A 22 -5.27 -8.55 15.17
C GLU A 22 -3.87 -9.19 15.33
N PRO A 23 -3.04 -8.66 16.26
CA PRO A 23 -1.78 -9.28 16.66
C PRO A 23 -1.96 -10.75 17.07
N PRO A 24 -1.27 -11.71 16.43
CA PRO A 24 -1.33 -13.10 16.86
C PRO A 24 -0.70 -13.28 18.26
N PRO A 25 -1.17 -14.26 19.06
CA PRO A 25 -0.58 -14.55 20.36
C PRO A 25 0.94 -14.76 20.31
N GLY A 26 1.65 -14.21 21.30
CA GLY A 26 3.11 -14.30 21.39
C GLY A 26 3.87 -13.20 20.63
N PHE A 27 3.18 -12.31 19.91
CA PHE A 27 3.77 -11.09 19.34
C PHE A 27 3.40 -9.86 20.17
N ASP A 28 4.36 -8.95 20.31
CA ASP A 28 4.13 -7.64 20.92
C ASP A 28 3.32 -6.75 19.95
N PRO A 29 2.11 -6.30 20.32
CA PRO A 29 1.26 -5.46 19.48
C PRO A 29 1.93 -4.14 19.05
N SER A 30 2.73 -3.53 19.93
CA SER A 30 3.42 -2.27 19.65
C SER A 30 4.51 -2.46 18.60
N ARG A 31 5.28 -3.55 18.69
CA ARG A 31 6.31 -3.90 17.70
C ARG A 31 5.72 -4.25 16.35
N LEU A 32 4.60 -4.99 16.32
CA LEU A 32 3.90 -5.28 15.07
C LEU A 32 3.38 -4.01 14.40
N LYS A 33 2.87 -3.04 15.18
CA LYS A 33 2.43 -1.75 14.63
C LYS A 33 3.61 -0.98 14.01
N VAL A 34 4.78 -0.99 14.65
CA VAL A 34 6.00 -0.40 14.10
C VAL A 34 6.39 -1.08 12.78
N GLU A 35 6.44 -2.41 12.75
CA GLU A 35 6.81 -3.15 11.54
C GLU A 35 5.80 -2.93 10.41
N ALA A 36 4.50 -2.96 10.69
CA ALA A 36 3.46 -2.65 9.71
C ALA A 36 3.66 -1.25 9.10
N ASN A 37 4.03 -0.25 9.90
CA ASN A 37 4.34 1.09 9.40
C ASN A 37 5.61 1.13 8.54
N VAL A 38 6.66 0.38 8.90
CA VAL A 38 7.87 0.25 8.08
C VAL A 38 7.55 -0.39 6.74
N LEU A 39 6.77 -1.48 6.73
CA LEU A 39 6.34 -2.16 5.50
C LEU A 39 5.50 -1.27 4.61
N ARG A 40 4.55 -0.50 5.18
CA ARG A 40 3.79 0.51 4.42
C ARG A 40 4.70 1.56 3.79
N ARG A 41 5.66 2.11 4.54
CA ARG A 41 6.62 3.08 4.00
C ARG A 41 7.49 2.49 2.89
N LYS A 42 7.95 1.25 3.04
CA LYS A 42 8.70 0.52 2.00
C LYS A 42 7.85 0.35 0.75
N HIS A 43 6.58 0.00 0.90
CA HIS A 43 5.65 -0.14 -0.22
C HIS A 43 5.45 1.19 -0.95
N GLY A 44 5.28 2.29 -0.22
CA GLY A 44 5.19 3.63 -0.80
C GLY A 44 6.45 4.01 -1.59
N LYS A 45 7.64 3.68 -1.08
CA LYS A 45 8.89 3.88 -1.84
C LYS A 45 8.93 3.07 -3.13
N VAL A 46 8.50 1.80 -3.11
CA VAL A 46 8.42 0.97 -4.32
C VAL A 46 7.48 1.60 -5.34
N LEU A 47 6.32 2.09 -4.92
CA LEU A 47 5.39 2.77 -5.83
C LEU A 47 5.94 4.08 -6.36
N ALA A 48 6.66 4.86 -5.54
CA ALA A 48 7.35 6.07 -6.00
C ALA A 48 8.41 5.75 -7.07
N TYR A 49 9.12 4.62 -6.96
CA TYR A 49 10.03 4.17 -8.02
C TYR A 49 9.30 3.71 -9.29
N GLN A 50 8.11 3.10 -9.16
CA GLN A 50 7.29 2.66 -10.29
C GLN A 50 6.54 3.80 -11.00
N ARG A 51 6.28 4.89 -10.29
CA ARG A 51 5.53 6.07 -10.71
C ARG A 51 6.22 7.36 -10.22
N PRO A 52 7.46 7.64 -10.66
CA PRO A 52 8.22 8.79 -10.21
C PRO A 52 7.46 10.11 -10.44
N GLU A 53 6.68 10.20 -11.51
CA GLU A 53 5.86 11.36 -11.84
C GLU A 53 4.82 11.71 -10.75
N LEU A 54 4.33 10.71 -10.01
CA LEU A 54 3.40 10.95 -8.89
C LEU A 54 4.12 11.51 -7.68
N ALA A 55 5.31 10.98 -7.38
CA ALA A 55 6.14 11.46 -6.28
C ALA A 55 6.61 12.90 -6.56
N GLU A 56 7.00 13.20 -7.79
CA GLU A 56 7.36 14.55 -8.24
C GLU A 56 6.17 15.51 -8.15
N ALA A 57 4.99 15.12 -8.65
CA ALA A 57 3.82 15.99 -8.65
C ALA A 57 3.28 16.29 -7.24
N LEU A 58 3.38 15.34 -6.32
CA LEU A 58 2.86 15.48 -4.95
C LEU A 58 3.92 16.02 -3.97
N GLY A 59 5.21 15.88 -4.27
CA GLY A 59 6.31 16.27 -3.41
C GLY A 59 6.15 15.69 -1.99
N GLU A 60 6.33 16.54 -0.98
CA GLU A 60 6.21 16.18 0.44
C GLU A 60 4.84 15.59 0.81
N ARG A 61 3.80 15.85 0.02
CA ARG A 61 2.45 15.30 0.26
C ARG A 61 2.35 13.83 -0.13
N TYR A 62 3.26 13.29 -0.93
CA TYR A 62 3.21 11.90 -1.40
C TYR A 62 3.14 10.91 -0.24
N GLY A 63 4.04 11.02 0.72
CA GLY A 63 4.13 10.09 1.85
C GLY A 63 2.87 10.06 2.71
N PRO A 64 2.38 11.21 3.21
CA PRO A 64 1.13 11.29 3.95
C PRO A 64 -0.08 10.76 3.16
N LEU A 65 -0.23 11.14 1.89
CA LEU A 65 -1.34 10.70 1.05
C LEU A 65 -1.30 9.20 0.76
N PHE A 66 -0.12 8.65 0.51
CA PHE A 66 0.04 7.21 0.33
C PHE A 66 -0.30 6.45 1.62
N ALA A 67 0.13 6.95 2.78
CA ALA A 67 -0.18 6.33 4.06
C ALA A 67 -1.70 6.31 4.35
N GLU A 68 -2.40 7.40 4.04
CA GLU A 68 -3.86 7.49 4.15
C GLU A 68 -4.56 6.48 3.24
N PHE A 69 -4.22 6.46 1.96
CA PHE A 69 -4.74 5.49 0.99
C PHE A 69 -4.50 4.04 1.45
N ALA A 70 -3.27 3.71 1.84
CA ALA A 70 -2.89 2.36 2.22
C ALA A 70 -3.56 1.90 3.53
N ALA A 71 -3.92 2.82 4.43
CA ALA A 71 -4.67 2.52 5.64
C ALA A 71 -6.13 2.16 5.32
N GLY A 72 -6.77 2.88 4.40
CA GLY A 72 -8.15 2.60 3.96
C GLY A 72 -8.27 1.42 2.99
N ARG A 73 -7.18 1.07 2.28
CA ARG A 73 -7.15 0.00 1.28
C ARG A 73 -5.84 -0.80 1.35
N PRO A 74 -5.74 -1.75 2.30
CA PRO A 74 -4.60 -2.67 2.32
C PRO A 74 -4.47 -3.43 1.00
N LYS A 75 -3.23 -3.60 0.51
CA LYS A 75 -2.97 -4.33 -0.74
C LYS A 75 -3.29 -5.81 -0.56
N LYS A 76 -4.05 -6.38 -1.50
CA LYS A 76 -4.37 -7.83 -1.47
C LYS A 76 -3.16 -8.65 -1.94
N ALA A 77 -2.96 -9.83 -1.38
CA ALA A 77 -1.80 -10.68 -1.71
C ALA A 77 -1.69 -11.03 -3.22
N LYS A 78 -2.83 -11.18 -3.90
CA LYS A 78 -2.90 -11.49 -5.35
C LYS A 78 -2.87 -10.24 -6.25
N GLU A 79 -2.83 -9.05 -5.67
CA GLU A 79 -2.88 -7.80 -6.44
C GLU A 79 -1.48 -7.43 -6.94
N HIS A 80 -1.36 -7.17 -8.24
CA HIS A 80 -0.12 -6.69 -8.83
C HIS A 80 0.17 -5.25 -8.39
N SER A 81 1.44 -4.91 -8.19
CA SER A 81 1.80 -3.57 -7.72
C SER A 81 1.39 -2.46 -8.69
N HIS A 82 1.38 -2.71 -10.01
CA HIS A 82 0.87 -1.76 -11.00
C HIS A 82 -0.62 -1.49 -10.82
N ALA A 83 -1.43 -2.53 -10.63
CA ALA A 83 -2.86 -2.38 -10.37
C ALA A 83 -3.11 -1.59 -9.06
N TYR A 84 -2.32 -1.86 -8.01
CA TYR A 84 -2.40 -1.09 -6.77
C TYR A 84 -2.02 0.39 -6.96
N ALA A 85 -1.03 0.67 -7.80
CA ALA A 85 -0.64 2.04 -8.16
C ALA A 85 -1.75 2.76 -8.94
N ASP A 86 -2.43 2.07 -9.86
CA ASP A 86 -3.55 2.64 -10.62
C ASP A 86 -4.74 3.00 -9.71
N GLU A 87 -4.97 2.19 -8.68
CA GLU A 87 -5.98 2.46 -7.64
C GLU A 87 -5.59 3.66 -6.79
N PHE A 88 -4.31 3.81 -6.44
CA PHE A 88 -3.83 5.00 -5.74
C PHE A 88 -4.00 6.27 -6.59
N VAL A 89 -3.70 6.21 -7.89
CA VAL A 89 -3.95 7.32 -8.84
C VAL A 89 -5.44 7.68 -8.88
N THR A 90 -6.30 6.66 -8.92
CA THR A 90 -7.76 6.85 -8.96
C THR A 90 -8.24 7.56 -7.70
N TRP A 91 -7.81 7.08 -6.53
CA TRP A 91 -8.09 7.70 -5.24
C TRP A 91 -7.60 9.15 -5.17
N LEU A 92 -6.38 9.44 -5.65
CA LEU A 92 -5.84 10.80 -5.69
C LEU A 92 -6.68 11.76 -6.55
N ILE A 93 -7.20 11.28 -7.68
CA ILE A 93 -8.06 12.09 -8.57
C ILE A 93 -9.43 12.33 -7.93
N GLU A 94 -10.03 11.29 -7.35
CA GLU A 94 -11.34 11.37 -6.69
C GLU A 94 -11.30 12.28 -5.46
N ALA A 95 -10.22 12.25 -4.68
CA ALA A 95 -9.97 13.13 -3.55
C ALA A 95 -9.49 14.54 -3.97
N GLY A 96 -9.31 14.81 -5.28
CA GLY A 96 -8.89 16.12 -5.79
C GLY A 96 -7.43 16.48 -5.54
N HIS A 97 -6.59 15.51 -5.18
CA HIS A 97 -5.14 15.71 -5.03
C HIS A 97 -4.39 15.75 -6.36
N LEU A 98 -4.98 15.19 -7.42
CA LEU A 98 -4.51 15.30 -8.79
C LEU A 98 -5.64 15.79 -9.71
N PRO A 99 -5.31 16.57 -10.76
CA PRO A 99 -6.29 16.98 -11.74
C PRO A 99 -6.84 15.77 -12.51
N LYS A 100 -8.13 15.82 -12.88
CA LYS A 100 -8.71 14.80 -13.78
C LYS A 100 -7.88 14.77 -15.07
N PRO A 101 -7.31 13.62 -15.47
CA PRO A 101 -6.44 13.59 -16.62
C PRO A 101 -7.29 13.86 -17.87
N LYS A 102 -6.79 14.75 -18.75
CA LYS A 102 -7.34 14.87 -20.10
C LYS A 102 -7.21 13.49 -20.76
N ARG A 103 -8.19 13.05 -21.57
CA ARG A 103 -8.32 11.67 -22.10
C ARG A 103 -7.01 10.98 -22.55
N GLY A 104 -5.99 11.71 -23.03
CA GLY A 104 -4.67 11.19 -23.41
C GLY A 104 -3.61 11.05 -22.29
N LEU A 105 -3.75 11.72 -21.14
CA LEU A 105 -2.84 11.62 -19.97
C LEU A 105 -3.17 10.42 -19.08
N VAL A 106 -4.45 10.02 -19.02
CA VAL A 106 -4.93 8.86 -18.26
C VAL A 106 -4.16 7.60 -18.65
N SER A 107 -3.91 7.43 -19.96
CA SER A 107 -3.19 6.26 -20.48
C SER A 107 -1.72 6.24 -20.05
N ARG A 108 -1.06 7.39 -19.82
CA ARG A 108 0.33 7.42 -19.34
C ARG A 108 0.44 7.04 -17.87
N LEU A 109 -0.48 7.52 -17.03
CA LEU A 109 -0.51 7.20 -15.60
C LEU A 109 -0.89 5.75 -15.32
N ARG A 110 -1.67 5.12 -16.23
CA ARG A 110 -2.17 3.75 -16.07
C ARG A 110 -1.48 2.66 -16.92
N ARG A 111 -0.76 2.97 -18.01
CA ARG A 111 -0.23 1.93 -18.95
C ARG A 111 1.24 1.53 -18.79
N ARG A 112 1.99 2.01 -17.81
CA ARG A 112 3.40 1.61 -17.65
C ARG A 112 3.62 0.62 -16.54
#